data_AF-A0A975VK33-F1
#
_entry.id   AF-A0A975VK33-F1
#
_cell.length_a   1.000
_cell.length_b   1.000
_cell.length_c   1.000
_cell.angle_alpha   90.00
_cell.angle_beta   90.00
_cell.angle_gamma   90.00
#
_symmetry.space_group_name_H-M   'P 1'
#
loop_
_entity.id
_entity.type
_entity.pdbx_description
1 polymer ?
#
loop_
_entity_poly.entity_id
_entity_poly.type
_entity_poly.pdbx_seq_one_letter_code
_entity_poly.pdbx_strand_id
1 'polypeptide(L)'
;MNKQSRYIGKAIVIAALLLSLQSCFADYSAEAIEGWLVDEDTGKPIEGANVTANWTVEEGNLAGTNTGGQIQILETVTDKNGRFFFPAWGPKPLPPKKNGWWVDQYIGYEDPRMVFFKSGYKLVSASNYAVSERNTARTRRSEWNGKTIKMKNLADQKKEYEESLSAARSALRFAFDASGCDWQHIPRMLAAVIKEMEKLRQPGKYNPLLTVDVGSIPETSQCARPQDYLREYLK
;
A
#
# COMPACT_ATOMS: atom_id res chain seq x y z
N MET A 1 -0.79 -62.96 -18.20
CA MET A 1 -0.55 -61.55 -17.82
C MET A 1 -1.15 -61.29 -16.45
N ASN A 2 -0.29 -60.99 -15.46
CA ASN A 2 -0.64 -61.01 -14.04
C ASN A 2 -1.41 -59.73 -13.64
N LYS A 3 -2.61 -59.87 -13.03
CA LYS A 3 -3.52 -58.75 -12.68
C LYS A 3 -2.81 -57.66 -11.87
N GLN A 4 -1.84 -58.02 -11.02
CA GLN A 4 -1.06 -57.07 -10.22
C GLN A 4 -0.22 -56.08 -11.06
N SER A 5 0.35 -56.49 -12.20
CA SER A 5 1.16 -55.59 -13.06
C SER A 5 0.32 -54.47 -13.70
N ARG A 6 -0.98 -54.71 -13.91
CA ARG A 6 -1.91 -53.70 -14.46
C ARG A 6 -2.30 -52.63 -13.43
N TYR A 7 -2.30 -52.94 -12.14
CA TYR A 7 -2.61 -51.96 -11.08
C TYR A 7 -1.41 -51.05 -10.78
N ILE A 8 -0.20 -51.59 -10.80
CA ILE A 8 1.04 -50.83 -10.60
C ILE A 8 1.25 -49.82 -11.74
N GLY A 9 1.03 -50.23 -13.00
CA GLY A 9 1.14 -49.32 -14.15
C GLY A 9 0.12 -48.16 -14.11
N LYS A 10 -1.11 -48.40 -13.65
CA LYS A 10 -2.13 -47.35 -13.49
C LYS A 10 -1.81 -46.38 -12.35
N ALA A 11 -1.30 -46.88 -11.23
CA ALA A 11 -0.91 -46.05 -10.09
C ALA A 11 0.25 -45.09 -10.45
N ILE A 12 1.22 -45.55 -11.25
CA ILE A 12 2.36 -44.72 -11.71
C ILE A 12 1.89 -43.60 -12.65
N VAL A 13 0.95 -43.89 -13.57
CA VAL A 13 0.39 -42.86 -14.47
C VAL A 13 -0.42 -41.81 -13.71
N ILE A 14 -1.20 -42.21 -12.70
CA ILE A 14 -1.97 -41.27 -11.86
C ILE A 14 -1.03 -40.41 -11.00
N ALA A 15 0.02 -40.99 -10.41
CA ALA A 15 1.01 -40.25 -9.65
C ALA A 15 1.81 -39.24 -10.52
N ALA A 16 2.15 -39.63 -11.77
CA ALA A 16 2.80 -38.74 -12.72
C ALA A 16 1.91 -37.55 -13.15
N LEU A 17 0.59 -37.78 -13.33
CA LEU A 17 -0.38 -36.71 -13.62
C LEU A 17 -0.61 -35.77 -12.44
N LEU A 18 -0.54 -36.28 -11.20
CA LEU A 18 -0.66 -35.47 -9.98
C LEU A 18 0.59 -34.61 -9.73
N LEU A 19 1.78 -35.04 -10.15
CA LEU A 19 3.03 -34.27 -10.04
C LEU A 19 3.11 -33.12 -11.06
N SER A 20 2.44 -33.23 -12.22
CA SER A 20 2.36 -32.14 -13.21
C SER A 20 1.44 -30.98 -12.82
N LEU A 21 0.70 -31.10 -11.71
CA LEU A 21 -0.21 -30.06 -11.19
C LEU A 21 0.44 -29.16 -10.14
N GLN A 22 1.77 -29.16 -9.99
CA GLN A 22 2.46 -28.06 -9.31
C GLN A 22 2.37 -26.81 -10.18
N SER A 23 1.18 -26.20 -10.15
CA SER A 23 0.89 -24.85 -10.59
C SER A 23 2.06 -23.95 -10.20
N CYS A 24 2.73 -23.39 -11.22
CA CYS A 24 3.71 -22.34 -11.05
C CYS A 24 2.95 -21.08 -10.59
N PHE A 25 2.55 -21.05 -9.32
CA PHE A 25 2.01 -19.84 -8.72
C PHE A 25 3.12 -18.79 -8.76
N ALA A 26 2.84 -17.66 -9.41
CA ALA A 26 3.78 -16.57 -9.46
C ALA A 26 3.81 -15.89 -8.09
N ASP A 27 4.82 -16.24 -7.29
CA ASP A 27 5.09 -15.54 -6.05
C ASP A 27 5.86 -14.25 -6.33
N TYR A 28 5.50 -13.22 -5.57
CA TYR A 28 6.14 -11.92 -5.58
C TYR A 28 6.88 -11.65 -4.28
N SER A 29 7.90 -10.83 -4.36
CA SER A 29 8.70 -10.36 -3.24
C SER A 29 9.08 -8.90 -3.48
N ALA A 30 9.57 -8.22 -2.45
CA ALA A 30 10.30 -6.97 -2.62
C ALA A 30 11.56 -6.94 -1.77
N GLU A 31 12.57 -6.25 -2.28
CA GLU A 31 13.76 -5.91 -1.51
C GLU A 31 13.44 -4.92 -0.39
N ALA A 32 14.32 -4.85 0.61
CA ALA A 32 14.21 -3.85 1.66
C ALA A 32 14.34 -2.44 1.07
N ILE A 33 13.71 -1.47 1.74
CA ILE A 33 13.76 -0.07 1.34
C ILE A 33 14.25 0.74 2.53
N GLU A 34 15.28 1.51 2.28
CA GLU A 34 15.83 2.49 3.21
C GLU A 34 15.86 3.86 2.56
N GLY A 35 15.55 4.91 3.32
CA GLY A 35 15.67 6.28 2.84
C GLY A 35 15.61 7.29 3.96
N TRP A 36 15.68 8.57 3.60
CA TRP A 36 15.71 9.68 4.56
C TRP A 36 14.72 10.77 4.18
N LEU A 37 14.12 11.40 5.20
CA LEU A 37 13.32 12.60 5.05
C LEU A 37 14.05 13.80 5.63
N VAL A 38 14.09 14.89 4.85
CA VAL A 38 14.67 16.16 5.29
C VAL A 38 13.72 17.31 4.99
N ASP A 39 13.77 18.33 5.81
CA ASP A 39 13.10 19.60 5.58
C ASP A 39 13.75 20.28 4.36
N GLU A 40 12.92 20.73 3.42
CA GLU A 40 13.39 21.24 2.13
C GLU A 40 14.26 22.50 2.26
N ASP A 41 13.89 23.39 3.18
CA ASP A 41 14.52 24.70 3.34
C ASP A 41 15.79 24.63 4.19
N THR A 42 15.74 23.85 5.27
CA THR A 42 16.84 23.77 6.25
C THR A 42 17.78 22.59 6.03
N GLY A 43 17.37 21.59 5.24
CA GLY A 43 18.10 20.34 5.05
C GLY A 43 18.18 19.46 6.31
N LYS A 44 17.50 19.83 7.40
CA LYS A 44 17.52 19.08 8.65
C LYS A 44 16.69 17.80 8.54
N PRO A 45 17.07 16.70 9.21
CA PRO A 45 16.27 15.49 9.21
C PRO A 45 14.89 15.70 9.84
N ILE A 46 13.87 15.03 9.28
CA ILE A 46 12.50 15.06 9.81
C ILE A 46 12.24 13.80 10.62
N GLU A 47 12.25 13.93 11.95
CA GLU A 47 11.86 12.87 12.88
C GLU A 47 10.33 12.75 13.02
N GLY A 48 9.85 11.52 13.23
CA GLY A 48 8.46 11.27 13.59
C GLY A 48 7.46 11.51 12.46
N ALA A 49 7.91 11.39 11.20
CA ALA A 49 7.04 11.38 10.02
C ALA A 49 6.52 9.97 9.78
N ASN A 50 5.22 9.84 9.50
CA ASN A 50 4.63 8.57 9.09
C ASN A 50 4.98 8.33 7.62
N VAL A 51 5.40 7.10 7.32
CA VAL A 51 5.72 6.67 5.98
C VAL A 51 4.97 5.38 5.70
N THR A 52 4.30 5.32 4.56
CA THR A 52 3.64 4.10 4.09
C THR A 52 4.24 3.67 2.76
N ALA A 53 4.21 2.37 2.50
CA ALA A 53 4.52 1.78 1.22
C ALA A 53 3.49 0.69 0.90
N ASN A 54 2.90 0.73 -0.29
CA ASN A 54 1.95 -0.27 -0.74
C ASN A 54 2.31 -0.82 -2.12
N TRP A 55 1.98 -2.10 -2.33
CA TRP A 55 2.15 -2.79 -3.59
C TRP A 55 0.77 -3.20 -4.10
N THR A 56 0.31 -2.48 -5.12
CA THR A 56 -1.02 -2.66 -5.68
C THR A 56 -1.03 -3.84 -6.63
N VAL A 57 -2.04 -4.67 -6.48
CA VAL A 57 -2.36 -5.70 -7.46
C VAL A 57 -3.30 -5.10 -8.48
N GLU A 58 -2.96 -5.25 -9.74
CA GLU A 58 -3.75 -4.81 -10.89
C GLU A 58 -4.42 -6.03 -11.54
N GLU A 59 -5.69 -5.88 -11.90
CA GLU A 59 -6.48 -6.83 -12.67
C GLU A 59 -6.82 -6.22 -14.03
N GLY A 60 -6.20 -6.74 -15.10
CA GLY A 60 -6.44 -6.31 -16.47
C GLY A 60 -7.53 -7.12 -17.15
N ASN A 61 -8.42 -6.44 -17.87
CA ASN A 61 -9.43 -7.03 -18.75
C ASN A 61 -9.57 -6.22 -20.05
N LEU A 62 -10.47 -6.64 -20.95
CA LEU A 62 -10.69 -5.97 -22.25
C LEU A 62 -11.18 -4.51 -22.14
N ALA A 63 -11.72 -4.10 -20.99
CA ALA A 63 -12.21 -2.76 -20.72
C ALA A 63 -11.21 -1.88 -19.94
N GLY A 64 -10.02 -2.41 -19.60
CA GLY A 64 -8.97 -1.68 -18.91
C GLY A 64 -8.44 -2.40 -17.67
N THR A 65 -7.73 -1.64 -16.83
CA THR A 65 -7.09 -2.14 -15.60
C THR A 65 -7.82 -1.62 -14.37
N ASN A 66 -8.15 -2.53 -13.45
CA ASN A 66 -8.74 -2.21 -12.14
C ASN A 66 -7.80 -2.61 -11.00
N THR A 67 -8.03 -2.08 -9.81
CA THR A 67 -7.33 -2.53 -8.59
C THR A 67 -7.87 -3.90 -8.15
N GLY A 68 -6.98 -4.89 -8.08
CA GLY A 68 -7.21 -6.21 -7.48
C GLY A 68 -7.02 -6.22 -5.96
N GLY A 69 -6.62 -5.10 -5.35
CA GLY A 69 -6.29 -4.98 -3.92
C GLY A 69 -4.80 -4.79 -3.68
N GLN A 70 -4.33 -5.11 -2.48
CA GLN A 70 -2.94 -4.95 -2.08
C GLN A 70 -2.33 -6.32 -1.77
N ILE A 71 -1.11 -6.58 -2.26
CA ILE A 71 -0.36 -7.79 -1.86
C ILE A 71 0.40 -7.55 -0.55
N GLN A 72 0.83 -6.30 -0.34
CA GLN A 72 1.54 -5.89 0.85
C GLN A 72 1.32 -4.40 1.10
N ILE A 73 1.18 -4.05 2.38
CA ILE A 73 1.19 -2.69 2.88
C ILE A 73 2.13 -2.66 4.08
N LEU A 74 2.98 -1.64 4.16
CA LEU A 74 3.86 -1.41 5.29
C LEU A 74 3.71 0.04 5.78
N GLU A 75 3.82 0.21 7.08
CA GLU A 75 3.89 1.50 7.77
C GLU A 75 5.15 1.55 8.63
N THR A 76 5.82 2.70 8.66
CA THR A 76 6.92 2.97 9.56
C THR A 76 6.93 4.46 9.95
N VAL A 77 7.80 4.82 10.89
CA VAL A 77 7.98 6.20 11.35
C VAL A 77 9.46 6.55 11.26
N THR A 78 9.79 7.75 10.79
CA THR A 78 11.19 8.18 10.72
C THR A 78 11.82 8.35 12.09
N ASP A 79 13.08 7.93 12.22
CA ASP A 79 13.88 8.14 13.43
C ASP A 79 14.42 9.58 13.54
N LYS A 80 15.20 9.84 14.60
CA LYS A 80 15.87 11.13 14.86
C LYS A 80 16.79 11.63 13.74
N ASN A 81 17.26 10.74 12.88
CA ASN A 81 18.09 11.07 11.71
C ASN A 81 17.25 11.19 10.44
N GLY A 82 15.91 11.23 10.56
CA GLY A 82 14.97 11.25 9.45
C GLY A 82 14.93 9.95 8.64
N ARG A 83 15.56 8.88 9.13
CA ARG A 83 15.67 7.61 8.41
C ARG A 83 14.36 6.83 8.54
N PHE A 84 13.86 6.29 7.43
CA PHE A 84 12.82 5.28 7.42
C PHE A 84 13.36 3.97 6.86
N PHE A 85 12.78 2.85 7.30
CA PHE A 85 13.15 1.53 6.83
C PHE A 85 11.93 0.62 6.71
N PHE A 86 11.85 -0.09 5.59
CA PHE A 86 10.92 -1.18 5.35
C PHE A 86 11.71 -2.47 5.12
N PRO A 87 11.41 -3.56 5.84
CA PRO A 87 12.06 -4.84 5.59
C PRO A 87 11.67 -5.38 4.21
N ALA A 88 12.54 -6.23 3.66
CA ALA A 88 12.18 -7.07 2.53
C ALA A 88 10.99 -7.96 2.89
N TRP A 89 10.18 -8.33 1.90
CA TRP A 89 9.03 -9.21 2.10
C TRP A 89 8.87 -10.20 0.95
N GLY A 90 8.11 -11.26 1.22
CA GLY A 90 7.85 -12.35 0.28
C GLY A 90 8.75 -13.57 0.50
N PRO A 91 8.59 -14.62 -0.32
CA PRO A 91 7.61 -14.74 -1.40
C PRO A 91 6.16 -14.72 -0.88
N LYS A 92 5.26 -14.05 -1.62
CA LYS A 92 3.81 -14.04 -1.38
C LYS A 92 3.06 -14.29 -2.69
N PRO A 93 2.01 -15.12 -2.68
CA PRO A 93 1.14 -15.26 -3.83
C PRO A 93 0.29 -13.99 -4.02
N LEU A 94 -0.18 -13.76 -5.23
CA LEU A 94 -1.22 -12.76 -5.46
C LEU A 94 -2.53 -13.13 -4.73
N PRO A 95 -3.32 -12.14 -4.27
CA PRO A 95 -4.61 -12.39 -3.66
C PRO A 95 -5.60 -13.01 -4.69
N PRO A 96 -6.65 -13.70 -4.23
CA PRO A 96 -7.67 -14.23 -5.13
C PRO A 96 -8.24 -13.17 -6.07
N LYS A 97 -8.42 -13.54 -7.34
CA LYS A 97 -9.00 -12.64 -8.36
C LYS A 97 -10.41 -12.21 -7.95
N LYS A 98 -10.69 -10.91 -8.01
CA LYS A 98 -12.01 -10.35 -7.68
C LYS A 98 -12.97 -10.42 -8.85
N ASN A 99 -12.47 -10.25 -10.07
CA ASN A 99 -13.29 -10.17 -11.29
C ASN A 99 -13.36 -11.48 -12.10
N GLY A 100 -13.15 -12.62 -11.44
CA GLY A 100 -13.26 -13.96 -12.06
C GLY A 100 -11.97 -14.45 -12.73
N TRP A 101 -12.03 -15.64 -13.35
CA TRP A 101 -10.84 -16.35 -13.85
C TRP A 101 -10.18 -15.71 -15.06
N TRP A 102 -10.95 -14.95 -15.87
CA TRP A 102 -10.55 -14.40 -17.16
C TRP A 102 -9.73 -13.11 -17.08
N VAL A 103 -9.43 -12.59 -15.89
CA VAL A 103 -8.62 -11.38 -15.72
C VAL A 103 -7.16 -11.74 -15.49
N ASP A 104 -6.26 -11.01 -16.12
CA ASP A 104 -4.83 -11.11 -15.83
C ASP A 104 -4.53 -10.33 -14.55
N GLN A 105 -3.77 -10.92 -13.64
CA GLN A 105 -3.43 -10.29 -12.36
C GLN A 105 -1.91 -10.14 -12.24
N TYR A 106 -1.44 -8.97 -11.81
CA TYR A 106 -0.03 -8.65 -11.67
C TYR A 106 0.17 -7.52 -10.65
N ILE A 107 1.39 -7.32 -10.17
CA ILE A 107 1.73 -6.13 -9.36
C ILE A 107 1.98 -4.95 -10.31
N GLY A 108 1.36 -3.81 -10.00
CA GLY A 108 1.45 -2.57 -10.77
C GLY A 108 2.88 -2.08 -11.00
N TYR A 109 3.06 -1.23 -12.00
CA TYR A 109 4.39 -0.74 -12.39
C TYR A 109 4.91 0.37 -11.48
N GLU A 110 4.03 1.12 -10.81
CA GLU A 110 4.36 2.22 -9.90
C GLU A 110 4.83 1.72 -8.52
N ASP A 111 4.86 0.41 -8.28
CA ASP A 111 5.08 -0.15 -6.95
C ASP A 111 6.55 -0.19 -6.52
N PRO A 112 6.88 0.18 -5.26
CA PRO A 112 5.93 0.63 -4.25
C PRO A 112 5.46 2.06 -4.51
N ARG A 113 4.15 2.29 -4.32
CA ARG A 113 3.64 3.63 -4.05
C ARG A 113 3.88 3.95 -2.58
N MET A 114 4.33 5.16 -2.29
CA MET A 114 4.72 5.60 -0.96
C MET A 114 4.04 6.92 -0.63
N VAL A 115 3.62 7.09 0.62
CA VAL A 115 3.08 8.35 1.13
C VAL A 115 3.83 8.74 2.40
N PHE A 116 4.26 10.00 2.45
CA PHE A 116 5.03 10.59 3.53
C PHE A 116 4.21 11.71 4.16
N PHE A 117 4.07 11.67 5.49
CA PHE A 117 3.25 12.62 6.21
C PHE A 117 3.85 13.04 7.54
N LYS A 118 3.88 14.35 7.77
CA LYS A 118 4.21 14.97 9.05
C LYS A 118 3.35 16.22 9.20
N SER A 119 2.76 16.41 10.38
CA SER A 119 1.98 17.63 10.68
C SER A 119 2.83 18.88 10.41
N GLY A 120 2.24 19.87 9.74
CA GLY A 120 2.90 21.10 9.33
C GLY A 120 3.77 20.99 8.08
N TYR A 121 3.92 19.80 7.47
CA TYR A 121 4.64 19.63 6.22
C TYR A 121 3.70 19.29 5.06
N LYS A 122 4.12 19.62 3.84
CA LYS A 122 3.44 19.17 2.63
C LYS A 122 3.39 17.64 2.58
N LEU A 123 2.21 17.08 2.32
CA LEU A 123 2.03 15.66 2.02
C LEU A 123 2.73 15.33 0.71
N VAL A 124 3.58 14.29 0.72
CA VAL A 124 4.33 13.85 -0.45
C VAL A 124 3.93 12.43 -0.80
N SER A 125 3.70 12.18 -2.08
CA SER A 125 3.57 10.83 -2.63
C SER A 125 4.74 10.57 -3.57
N ALA A 126 5.24 9.34 -3.56
CA ALA A 126 6.31 8.90 -4.42
C ALA A 126 6.02 7.49 -4.95
N SER A 127 6.49 7.19 -6.15
CA SER A 127 6.33 5.87 -6.77
C SER A 127 7.52 5.60 -7.67
N ASN A 128 7.72 4.35 -8.07
CA ASN A 128 8.68 4.06 -9.12
C ASN A 128 8.25 4.72 -10.44
N TYR A 129 9.23 5.08 -11.28
CA TYR A 129 8.98 5.62 -12.60
C TYR A 129 8.36 4.56 -13.51
N ALA A 130 7.37 4.97 -14.29
CA ALA A 130 6.71 4.12 -15.27
C ALA A 130 7.62 3.93 -16.50
N VAL A 131 8.52 2.94 -16.46
CA VAL A 131 9.36 2.61 -17.63
C VAL A 131 8.57 1.81 -18.69
N SER A 132 7.45 1.19 -18.30
CA SER A 132 6.50 0.51 -19.17
C SER A 132 5.19 0.26 -18.42
N GLU A 133 4.09 -0.02 -19.14
CA GLU A 133 2.77 -0.31 -18.54
C GLU A 133 2.76 -1.59 -17.69
N ARG A 134 3.77 -2.47 -17.80
CA ARG A 134 3.83 -3.73 -17.04
C ARG A 134 5.24 -4.07 -16.58
N ASN A 135 5.44 -4.04 -15.27
CA ASN A 135 6.62 -4.62 -14.65
C ASN A 135 6.38 -6.13 -14.40
N THR A 136 7.12 -6.99 -15.09
CA THR A 136 7.02 -8.46 -14.98
C THR A 136 7.96 -9.05 -13.93
N ALA A 137 8.76 -8.22 -13.25
CA ALA A 137 9.67 -8.69 -12.21
C ALA A 137 8.89 -9.28 -11.03
N ARG A 138 9.30 -10.48 -10.61
CA ARG A 138 8.76 -11.15 -9.42
C ARG A 138 9.31 -10.53 -8.13
N THR A 139 10.54 -10.05 -8.17
CA THR A 139 11.15 -9.29 -7.07
C THR A 139 11.10 -7.81 -7.39
N ARG A 140 10.38 -7.05 -6.57
CA ARG A 140 10.20 -5.61 -6.70
C ARG A 140 11.36 -4.89 -6.02
N ARG A 141 11.84 -3.84 -6.70
CA ARG A 141 12.86 -2.93 -6.19
C ARG A 141 12.23 -1.55 -6.13
N SER A 142 12.59 -0.77 -5.11
CA SER A 142 12.18 0.63 -5.03
C SER A 142 13.30 1.52 -5.57
N GLU A 143 12.98 2.44 -6.48
CA GLU A 143 13.89 3.49 -6.94
C GLU A 143 14.20 4.51 -5.82
N TRP A 144 13.40 4.49 -4.75
CA TRP A 144 13.55 5.32 -3.57
C TRP A 144 14.49 4.71 -2.53
N ASN A 145 14.98 3.48 -2.75
CA ASN A 145 15.98 2.90 -1.88
C ASN A 145 17.30 3.69 -1.95
N GLY A 146 17.83 4.06 -0.79
CA GLY A 146 19.01 4.89 -0.64
C GLY A 146 18.78 6.38 -0.93
N LYS A 147 17.54 6.85 -1.10
CA LYS A 147 17.24 8.24 -1.48
C LYS A 147 16.87 9.12 -0.28
N THR A 148 17.11 10.42 -0.45
CA THR A 148 16.61 11.46 0.43
C THR A 148 15.43 12.17 -0.23
N ILE A 149 14.31 12.24 0.48
CA ILE A 149 13.08 12.92 0.05
C ILE A 149 12.98 14.21 0.85
N LYS A 150 12.75 15.31 0.14
CA LYS A 150 12.57 16.64 0.73
C LYS A 150 11.09 16.91 0.97
N MET A 151 10.75 17.46 2.13
CA MET A 151 9.37 17.89 2.43
C MET A 151 9.35 19.37 2.78
N LYS A 152 8.41 20.10 2.17
CA LYS A 152 8.26 21.54 2.38
C LYS A 152 7.57 21.86 3.72
N ASN A 153 8.19 22.76 4.48
CA ASN A 153 7.65 23.51 5.60
C ASN A 153 6.34 24.27 5.27
N LEU A 154 5.15 23.86 5.74
CA LEU A 154 3.88 24.57 5.49
C LEU A 154 3.17 25.04 6.78
N ALA A 155 3.80 24.99 7.95
CA ALA A 155 3.14 25.30 9.22
C ALA A 155 2.54 26.73 9.26
N ASP A 156 3.22 27.69 8.64
CA ASP A 156 2.77 29.09 8.55
C ASP A 156 1.94 29.39 7.29
N GLN A 157 1.77 28.41 6.39
CA GLN A 157 1.13 28.57 5.08
C GLN A 157 -0.21 27.85 5.04
N LYS A 158 -1.15 28.26 5.92
CA LYS A 158 -2.42 27.56 6.19
C LYS A 158 -3.18 27.11 4.93
N LYS A 159 -3.34 27.99 3.93
CA LYS A 159 -4.06 27.66 2.70
C LYS A 159 -3.36 26.56 1.89
N GLU A 160 -2.04 26.66 1.72
CA GLU A 160 -1.26 25.63 1.02
C GLU A 160 -1.28 24.30 1.79
N TYR A 161 -1.27 24.35 3.12
CA TYR A 161 -1.36 23.16 3.95
C TYR A 161 -2.73 22.47 3.83
N GLU A 162 -3.82 23.23 3.86
CA GLU A 162 -5.19 22.73 3.61
C GLU A 162 -5.30 22.08 2.21
N GLU A 163 -4.78 22.74 1.18
CA GLU A 163 -4.72 22.20 -0.18
C GLU A 163 -3.89 20.91 -0.25
N SER A 164 -2.74 20.86 0.43
CA SER A 164 -1.91 19.67 0.52
C SER A 164 -2.63 18.49 1.18
N LEU A 165 -3.40 18.74 2.25
CA LEU A 165 -4.17 17.70 2.94
C LEU A 165 -5.38 17.24 2.13
N SER A 166 -5.93 18.07 1.26
CA SER A 166 -7.02 17.66 0.37
C SER A 166 -6.64 16.51 -0.56
N ALA A 167 -5.34 16.38 -0.88
CA ALA A 167 -4.79 15.28 -1.67
C ALA A 167 -4.69 13.96 -0.89
N ALA A 168 -4.82 13.98 0.45
CA ALA A 168 -4.60 12.81 1.30
C ALA A 168 -5.55 11.65 0.96
N ARG A 169 -6.83 11.93 0.66
CA ARG A 169 -7.77 10.88 0.26
C ARG A 169 -7.33 10.17 -1.02
N SER A 170 -6.81 10.91 -1.99
CA SER A 170 -6.29 10.35 -3.24
C SER A 170 -5.01 9.56 -2.99
N ALA A 171 -4.07 10.13 -2.24
CA ALA A 171 -2.79 9.50 -1.90
C ALA A 171 -2.97 8.18 -1.11
N LEU A 172 -3.94 8.15 -0.21
CA LEU A 172 -4.24 7.00 0.65
C LEU A 172 -5.39 6.14 0.10
N ARG A 173 -5.81 6.34 -1.16
CA ARG A 173 -6.95 5.61 -1.76
C ARG A 173 -6.84 4.10 -1.57
N PHE A 174 -5.62 3.55 -1.67
CA PHE A 174 -5.33 2.13 -1.49
C PHE A 174 -5.84 1.56 -0.16
N ALA A 175 -5.95 2.38 0.89
CA ALA A 175 -6.43 1.98 2.20
C ALA A 175 -7.96 2.00 2.32
N PHE A 176 -8.66 2.74 1.46
CA PHE A 176 -10.11 2.96 1.53
C PHE A 176 -10.91 2.18 0.47
N ASP A 177 -10.25 1.52 -0.48
CA ASP A 177 -10.96 0.75 -1.49
C ASP A 177 -11.71 -0.43 -0.81
N ALA A 178 -13.01 -0.55 -1.10
CA ALA A 178 -14.01 -1.29 -0.31
C ALA A 178 -13.82 -2.82 -0.16
N SER A 179 -12.72 -3.36 -0.65
CA SER A 179 -12.51 -4.79 -0.81
C SER A 179 -11.59 -5.43 0.25
N GLY A 180 -11.18 -4.67 1.27
CA GLY A 180 -10.29 -5.19 2.31
C GLY A 180 -10.19 -4.33 3.57
N CYS A 181 -9.41 -4.84 4.51
CA CYS A 181 -9.08 -4.18 5.77
C CYS A 181 -7.75 -3.40 5.68
N ASP A 182 -7.44 -2.89 4.48
CA ASP A 182 -6.13 -2.34 4.13
C ASP A 182 -5.74 -1.14 5.01
N TRP A 183 -6.73 -0.33 5.40
CA TRP A 183 -6.56 0.76 6.37
C TRP A 183 -6.01 0.30 7.73
N GLN A 184 -6.25 -0.94 8.16
CA GLN A 184 -5.74 -1.47 9.43
C GLN A 184 -4.21 -1.62 9.43
N HIS A 185 -3.58 -1.63 8.24
CA HIS A 185 -2.12 -1.74 8.10
C HIS A 185 -1.39 -0.39 8.17
N ILE A 186 -2.12 0.74 8.17
CA ILE A 186 -1.54 2.10 8.25
C ILE A 186 -2.19 2.98 9.35
N PRO A 187 -2.34 2.47 10.59
CA PRO A 187 -3.13 3.14 11.61
C PRO A 187 -2.54 4.49 12.05
N ARG A 188 -1.21 4.65 12.09
CA ARG A 188 -0.59 5.91 12.54
C ARG A 188 -0.73 6.98 11.47
N MET A 189 -0.52 6.63 10.20
CA MET A 189 -0.73 7.50 9.06
C MET A 189 -2.16 8.02 9.04
N LEU A 190 -3.15 7.13 9.13
CA LEU A 190 -4.56 7.52 9.12
C LEU A 190 -4.93 8.38 10.32
N ALA A 191 -4.57 7.97 11.53
CA ALA A 191 -4.87 8.76 12.72
C ALA A 191 -4.22 10.15 12.67
N ALA A 192 -2.97 10.25 12.19
CA ALA A 192 -2.29 11.52 12.06
C ALA A 192 -2.97 12.44 11.02
N VAL A 193 -3.36 11.91 9.85
CA VAL A 193 -4.09 12.69 8.84
C VAL A 193 -5.46 13.12 9.35
N ILE A 194 -6.21 12.21 10.00
CA ILE A 194 -7.55 12.50 10.56
C ILE A 194 -7.45 13.63 11.60
N LYS A 195 -6.49 13.55 12.54
CA LYS A 195 -6.26 14.62 13.54
C LYS A 195 -5.98 15.97 12.88
N GLU A 196 -5.18 15.99 11.83
CA GLU A 196 -4.85 17.24 11.13
C GLU A 196 -6.05 17.79 10.34
N MET A 197 -6.85 16.93 9.72
CA MET A 197 -8.10 17.36 9.08
C MET A 197 -9.10 17.91 10.09
N GLU A 198 -9.24 17.29 11.27
CA GLU A 198 -10.12 17.76 12.34
C GLU A 198 -9.71 19.15 12.85
N LYS A 199 -8.41 19.42 13.01
CA LYS A 199 -7.90 20.76 13.38
C LYS A 199 -8.26 21.85 12.36
N LEU A 200 -8.38 21.48 11.08
CA LEU A 200 -8.70 22.41 9.99
C LEU A 200 -10.21 22.57 9.76
N ARG A 201 -11.04 21.66 10.30
CA ARG A 201 -12.50 21.77 10.21
C ARG A 201 -12.99 22.97 11.03
N GLN A 202 -13.71 23.87 10.36
CA GLN A 202 -14.42 24.95 11.03
C GLN A 202 -15.81 24.45 11.47
N PRO A 203 -16.21 24.61 12.74
CA PRO A 203 -17.54 24.22 13.19
C PRO A 203 -18.64 24.82 12.31
N GLY A 204 -19.57 23.97 11.87
CA GLY A 204 -20.72 24.40 11.05
C GLY A 204 -20.42 24.68 9.57
N LYS A 205 -19.18 24.48 9.09
CA LYS A 205 -18.86 24.61 7.66
C LYS A 205 -18.40 23.28 7.08
N TYR A 206 -19.16 22.78 6.10
CA TYR A 206 -18.71 21.66 5.28
C TYR A 206 -17.54 22.10 4.40
N ASN A 207 -16.43 21.37 4.49
CA ASN A 207 -15.29 21.54 3.58
C ASN A 207 -15.14 20.26 2.74
N PRO A 208 -15.52 20.27 1.45
CA PRO A 208 -15.43 19.09 0.58
C PRO A 208 -13.98 18.63 0.33
N LEU A 209 -12.98 19.41 0.76
CA LEU A 209 -11.58 19.04 0.65
C LEU A 209 -11.12 18.15 1.82
N LEU A 210 -11.81 18.17 2.96
CA LEU A 210 -11.44 17.43 4.18
C LEU A 210 -12.27 16.16 4.31
N THR A 211 -11.98 15.19 3.44
CA THR A 211 -12.79 13.97 3.19
C THR A 211 -12.25 12.70 3.84
N VAL A 212 -11.16 12.80 4.62
CA VAL A 212 -10.65 11.69 5.42
C VAL A 212 -11.06 11.91 6.87
N ASP A 213 -11.99 11.08 7.32
CA ASP A 213 -12.37 10.94 8.73
C ASP A 213 -12.68 9.49 9.05
N VAL A 214 -12.89 9.20 10.34
CA VAL A 214 -13.18 7.84 10.81
C VAL A 214 -14.44 7.27 10.16
N GLY A 215 -15.48 8.08 9.93
CA GLY A 215 -16.71 7.65 9.28
C GLY A 215 -16.59 7.41 7.77
N SER A 216 -15.54 7.95 7.14
CA SER A 216 -15.22 7.71 5.73
C SER A 216 -14.50 6.38 5.46
N ILE A 217 -14.04 5.69 6.51
CA ILE A 217 -13.41 4.37 6.41
C ILE A 217 -14.51 3.31 6.23
N PRO A 218 -14.42 2.41 5.23
CA PRO A 218 -15.42 1.36 5.03
C PRO A 218 -15.54 0.45 6.25
N GLU A 219 -16.75 0.37 6.81
CA GLU A 219 -17.10 -0.65 7.80
C GLU A 219 -17.58 -1.90 7.07
N THR A 220 -16.81 -2.99 7.20
CA THR A 220 -17.22 -4.31 6.71
C THR A 220 -17.18 -5.30 7.88
N SER A 221 -18.01 -6.34 7.81
CA SER A 221 -18.09 -7.36 8.87
C SER A 221 -16.79 -8.15 9.07
N GLN A 222 -15.85 -8.06 8.13
CA GLN A 222 -14.57 -8.78 8.15
C GLN A 222 -13.44 -7.95 8.80
N CYS A 223 -13.63 -6.64 8.98
CA CYS A 223 -12.63 -5.74 9.53
C CYS A 223 -12.98 -5.31 10.96
N ALA A 224 -12.00 -4.80 11.69
CA ALA A 224 -12.29 -4.12 12.95
C ALA A 224 -13.16 -2.87 12.71
N ARG A 225 -13.89 -2.42 13.73
CA ARG A 225 -14.57 -1.12 13.65
C ARG A 225 -13.54 0.01 13.65
N PRO A 226 -13.54 0.95 12.68
CA PRO A 226 -12.55 2.01 12.60
C PRO A 226 -12.42 2.84 13.87
N GLN A 227 -13.54 3.17 14.52
CA GLN A 227 -13.58 3.96 15.76
C GLN A 227 -12.88 3.22 16.91
N ASP A 228 -13.05 1.91 17.01
CA ASP A 228 -12.44 1.09 18.06
C ASP A 228 -10.95 0.88 17.77
N TYR A 229 -10.61 0.53 16.53
CA TYR A 229 -9.24 0.22 16.12
C TYR A 229 -8.32 1.44 16.17
N LEU A 230 -8.79 2.61 15.70
CA LEU A 230 -7.97 3.82 15.67
C LEU A 230 -7.95 4.56 17.02
N ARG A 231 -8.75 4.16 18.01
CA ARG A 231 -8.87 4.84 19.31
C ARG A 231 -7.52 5.09 19.97
N GLU A 232 -6.61 4.11 19.93
CA GLU A 232 -5.31 4.24 20.58
C GLU A 232 -4.36 5.20 19.86
N TYR A 233 -4.50 5.31 18.54
CA TYR A 233 -3.71 6.19 17.69
C TYR A 233 -4.26 7.63 17.68
N LEU A 234 -5.54 7.78 18.03
CA LEU A 234 -6.23 9.06 18.11
C LEU A 234 -6.06 9.79 19.46
N LYS A 235 -5.51 9.14 20.48
CA LYS A 235 -5.07 9.79 21.73
C LYS A 235 -3.94 10.77 21.46
#